data_AF-A0A6J2QGG2-F1
#
_entry.id   AF-A0A6J2QGG2-F1
#
_cell.length_a   1.000
_cell.length_b   1.000
_cell.length_c   1.000
_cell.angle_alpha   90.00
_cell.angle_beta   90.00
_cell.angle_gamma   90.00
#
_symmetry.space_group_name_H-M   'P 1'
#
loop_
_entity.id
_entity.type
_entity.pdbx_description
1 polymer ?
#
loop_
_entity_poly.entity_id
_entity_poly.type
_entity_poly.pdbx_seq_one_letter_code
_entity_poly.pdbx_strand_id
1 'polypeptide(L)'
;MSGLKEEKESLSGLEGEKEKLLKSLSSGKDERDQIIQSLQSLQTESDQLSQAVLCLKQERDKLADSLKCLKQQSDEEQSSYGSQEERDKLIKSVSSLREDKERIEHSINCFKQEEKQIPLLLQGLREERNHLQVALPSQTPTEERNQKQHLLNTNSVVTTKTPETLVGTAATPRCPTHDLRGNSVQEQSDLRREIEALGAELKRSRDELDKSRKDTKRLHSEMCNSESRKEEAERKAADEVVRQTVATNQMEETIKENDSLMTQVKELQSKLRGLLREKTDALSLKAQIEEQNNILTAQLKAKTVALEELNSEYIALKRKQGSKDDPSTVLVSLRTRYNDIRAKYDALLKKRSQNDLKIAPLKAKLSCLAVKCQERNSLLVQMMKAMHRRGCVDSTLTQQVEQLLSDAALQDYTAAFTPGGNVNTRNYSTGYIPGFISKFQDATSGFTRDQTCSTASPLVNLHYQNGLAPECGVK
;
A
#
# COMPACT_ATOMS: atom_id res chain seq x y z
N MET A 1 18.63 60.10 -95.22
CA MET A 1 18.01 58.78 -94.97
C MET A 1 18.64 58.04 -93.79
N SER A 2 19.96 58.04 -93.58
CA SER A 2 20.59 57.25 -92.50
C SER A 2 20.21 57.66 -91.07
N GLY A 3 20.24 58.96 -90.72
CA GLY A 3 19.99 59.41 -89.34
C GLY A 3 18.62 59.03 -88.76
N LEU A 4 17.54 59.10 -89.56
CA LEU A 4 16.19 58.67 -89.15
C LEU A 4 16.08 57.17 -88.83
N LYS A 5 17.00 56.34 -89.34
CA LYS A 5 17.05 54.91 -89.01
C LYS A 5 17.76 54.68 -87.67
N GLU A 6 18.84 55.40 -87.44
CA GLU A 6 19.68 55.34 -86.24
C GLU A 6 18.94 55.90 -85.00
N GLU A 7 18.18 56.98 -85.15
CA GLU A 7 17.26 57.47 -84.11
C GLU A 7 16.15 56.47 -83.78
N LYS A 8 15.59 55.79 -84.80
CA LYS A 8 14.53 54.78 -84.60
C LYS A 8 15.04 53.52 -83.91
N GLU A 9 16.24 53.06 -84.25
CA GLU A 9 16.91 51.96 -83.58
C GLU A 9 17.24 52.34 -82.12
N SER A 10 17.74 53.56 -81.88
CA SER A 10 18.02 54.09 -80.54
C SER A 10 16.75 54.19 -79.67
N LEU A 11 15.64 54.69 -80.21
CA LEU A 11 14.34 54.76 -79.51
C LEU A 11 13.84 53.35 -79.13
N SER A 12 13.99 52.36 -80.01
CA SER A 12 13.56 50.98 -79.72
C SER A 12 14.39 50.32 -78.62
N GLY A 13 15.70 50.62 -78.54
CA GLY A 13 16.55 50.18 -77.43
C GLY A 13 16.11 50.76 -76.09
N LEU A 14 15.86 52.08 -76.08
CA LEU A 14 15.45 52.82 -74.88
C LEU A 14 14.06 52.43 -74.37
N GLU A 15 13.14 52.05 -75.27
CA GLU A 15 11.84 51.45 -74.92
C GLU A 15 11.99 50.05 -74.30
N GLY A 16 12.88 49.21 -74.84
CA GLY A 16 13.19 47.89 -74.26
C GLY A 16 13.88 47.97 -72.89
N GLU A 17 14.74 48.96 -72.65
CA GLU A 17 15.32 49.22 -71.32
C GLU A 17 14.26 49.68 -70.31
N LYS A 18 13.35 50.57 -70.73
CA LYS A 18 12.20 51.02 -69.92
C LYS A 18 11.31 49.83 -69.50
N GLU A 19 11.04 48.88 -70.40
CA GLU A 19 10.24 47.69 -70.08
C GLU A 19 10.96 46.77 -69.07
N LYS A 20 12.28 46.57 -69.22
CA LYS A 20 13.10 45.83 -68.25
C LYS A 20 13.08 46.48 -66.88
N LEU A 21 13.26 47.82 -66.82
CA LEU A 21 13.20 48.57 -65.56
C LEU A 21 11.82 48.47 -64.89
N LEU A 22 10.73 48.51 -65.65
CA LEU A 22 9.37 48.32 -65.13
C LEU A 22 9.18 46.92 -64.51
N LYS A 23 9.70 45.86 -65.16
CA LYS A 23 9.67 44.49 -64.63
C LYS A 23 10.49 44.33 -63.35
N SER A 24 11.69 44.90 -63.31
CA SER A 24 12.51 44.92 -62.08
C SER A 24 11.85 45.71 -60.96
N LEU A 25 11.17 46.83 -61.28
CA LEU A 25 10.44 47.64 -60.31
C LEU A 25 9.20 46.95 -59.76
N SER A 26 8.50 46.11 -60.54
CA SER A 26 7.41 45.28 -60.04
C SER A 26 7.92 44.16 -59.14
N SER A 27 8.98 43.43 -59.54
CA SER A 27 9.62 42.40 -58.68
C SER A 27 10.06 42.98 -57.34
N GLY A 28 10.77 44.12 -57.37
CA GLY A 28 11.18 44.84 -56.16
C GLY A 28 10.04 45.52 -55.39
N LYS A 29 8.80 45.45 -55.86
CA LYS A 29 7.60 45.79 -55.06
C LYS A 29 7.05 44.53 -54.39
N ASP A 30 6.88 43.45 -55.13
CA ASP A 30 6.38 42.17 -54.62
C ASP A 30 7.31 41.61 -53.51
N GLU A 31 8.63 41.70 -53.69
CA GLU A 31 9.64 41.37 -52.68
C GLU A 31 9.50 42.21 -51.41
N ARG A 32 9.23 43.53 -51.53
CA ARG A 32 9.03 44.41 -50.37
C ARG A 32 7.74 44.07 -49.63
N ASP A 33 6.66 43.81 -50.35
CA ASP A 33 5.37 43.46 -49.74
C ASP A 33 5.47 42.10 -49.01
N GLN A 34 6.22 41.13 -49.55
CA GLN A 34 6.54 39.85 -48.89
C GLN A 34 7.42 40.03 -47.64
N ILE A 35 8.42 40.92 -47.68
CA ILE A 35 9.24 41.25 -46.50
C ILE A 35 8.39 41.92 -45.42
N ILE A 36 7.50 42.85 -45.77
CA ILE A 36 6.59 43.50 -44.82
C ILE A 36 5.68 42.49 -44.13
N GLN A 37 5.10 41.54 -44.88
CA GLN A 37 4.27 40.48 -44.31
C GLN A 37 5.06 39.54 -43.37
N SER A 38 6.32 39.25 -43.72
CA SER A 38 7.23 38.45 -42.90
C SER A 38 7.61 39.16 -41.59
N LEU A 39 7.87 40.48 -41.66
CA LEU A 39 8.14 41.31 -40.49
C LEU A 39 6.92 41.42 -39.56
N GLN A 40 5.72 41.57 -40.11
CA GLN A 40 4.48 41.57 -39.33
C GLN A 40 4.27 40.23 -38.61
N SER A 41 4.55 39.11 -39.28
CA SER A 41 4.46 37.77 -38.67
C SER A 41 5.45 37.63 -37.50
N LEU A 42 6.73 37.98 -37.71
CA LEU A 42 7.76 37.98 -36.67
C LEU A 42 7.45 38.92 -35.51
N GLN A 43 6.84 40.08 -35.76
CA GLN A 43 6.35 40.99 -34.71
C GLN A 43 5.33 40.27 -33.82
N THR A 44 4.33 39.61 -34.41
CA THR A 44 3.32 38.87 -33.62
C THR A 44 3.87 37.67 -32.87
N GLU A 45 4.86 36.96 -33.41
CA GLU A 45 5.56 35.88 -32.71
C GLU A 45 6.39 36.42 -31.53
N SER A 46 7.07 37.56 -31.71
CA SER A 46 7.83 38.25 -30.66
C SER A 46 6.93 38.71 -29.50
N ASP A 47 5.75 39.25 -29.81
CA ASP A 47 4.78 39.69 -28.81
C ASP A 47 4.18 38.49 -28.03
N GLN A 48 3.84 37.41 -28.73
CA GLN A 48 3.39 36.15 -28.12
C GLN A 48 4.46 35.53 -27.21
N LEU A 49 5.70 35.49 -27.66
CA LEU A 49 6.83 34.97 -26.87
C LEU A 49 7.08 35.83 -25.63
N SER A 50 6.99 37.15 -25.76
CA SER A 50 7.12 38.09 -24.63
C SER A 50 6.04 37.86 -23.57
N GLN A 51 4.79 37.63 -24.01
CA GLN A 51 3.69 37.30 -23.11
C GLN A 51 3.89 35.94 -22.42
N ALA A 52 4.35 34.91 -23.14
CA ALA A 52 4.65 33.60 -22.57
C ALA A 52 5.76 33.67 -21.51
N VAL A 53 6.82 34.46 -21.75
CA VAL A 53 7.89 34.70 -20.78
C VAL A 53 7.36 35.39 -19.52
N LEU A 54 6.43 36.34 -19.63
CA LEU A 54 5.80 36.96 -18.46
C LEU A 54 4.98 35.97 -17.63
N CYS A 55 4.20 35.09 -18.28
CA CYS A 55 3.44 34.04 -17.59
C CYS A 55 4.35 33.05 -16.85
N LEU A 56 5.38 32.52 -17.54
CA LEU A 56 6.36 31.61 -16.92
C LEU A 56 7.12 32.28 -15.77
N LYS A 57 7.40 33.58 -15.88
CA LYS A 57 8.05 34.34 -14.80
C LYS A 57 7.18 34.35 -13.52
N GLN A 58 5.87 34.56 -13.66
CA GLN A 58 4.91 34.55 -12.55
C GLN A 58 4.72 33.16 -11.94
N GLU A 59 4.68 32.10 -12.75
CA GLU A 59 4.61 30.72 -12.25
C GLU A 59 5.85 30.36 -11.42
N ARG A 60 7.03 30.76 -11.91
CA ARG A 60 8.31 30.56 -11.21
C ARG A 60 8.40 31.35 -9.91
N ASP A 61 7.81 32.55 -9.82
CA ASP A 61 7.70 33.30 -8.56
C ASP A 61 6.77 32.57 -7.57
N LYS A 62 5.55 32.17 -7.99
CA LYS A 62 4.60 31.41 -7.15
C LYS A 62 5.18 30.09 -6.63
N LEU A 63 5.94 29.39 -7.46
CA LEU A 63 6.61 28.14 -7.09
C LEU A 63 7.74 28.38 -6.07
N ALA A 64 8.48 29.49 -6.20
CA ALA A 64 9.52 29.86 -5.24
C ALA A 64 8.93 30.16 -3.84
N ASP A 65 7.80 30.86 -3.78
CA ASP A 65 7.07 31.09 -2.53
C ASP A 65 6.55 29.78 -1.92
N SER A 66 5.97 28.90 -2.75
CA SER A 66 5.47 27.58 -2.32
C SER A 66 6.59 26.70 -1.75
N LEU A 67 7.77 26.68 -2.39
CA LEU A 67 8.95 25.97 -1.89
C LEU A 67 9.49 26.55 -0.59
N LYS A 68 9.41 27.88 -0.40
CA LYS A 68 9.81 28.55 0.83
C LYS A 68 8.89 28.14 2.00
N CYS A 69 7.58 28.09 1.79
CA CYS A 69 6.61 27.60 2.78
C CYS A 69 6.84 26.12 3.14
N LEU A 70 7.02 25.24 2.15
CA LEU A 70 7.30 23.83 2.38
C LEU A 70 8.62 23.60 3.14
N LYS A 71 9.65 24.40 2.85
CA LYS A 71 10.91 24.35 3.60
C LYS A 71 10.70 24.75 5.06
N GLN A 72 9.98 25.84 5.32
CA GLN A 72 9.67 26.26 6.69
C GLN A 72 8.88 25.18 7.45
N GLN A 73 7.87 24.58 6.84
CA GLN A 73 7.13 23.46 7.44
C GLN A 73 8.05 22.28 7.75
N SER A 74 8.96 21.92 6.84
CA SER A 74 9.94 20.86 7.08
C SER A 74 10.89 21.18 8.23
N ASP A 75 11.34 22.43 8.36
CA ASP A 75 12.22 22.87 9.45
C ASP A 75 11.46 22.87 10.80
N GLU A 76 10.17 23.24 10.81
CA GLU A 76 9.27 23.19 11.97
C GLU A 76 8.95 21.74 12.40
N GLU A 77 8.58 20.86 11.47
CA GLU A 77 8.36 19.43 11.74
C GLU A 77 9.64 18.74 12.25
N GLN A 78 10.80 19.06 11.67
CA GLN A 78 12.08 18.53 12.13
C GLN A 78 12.41 18.95 13.57
N SER A 79 11.98 20.15 14.00
CA SER A 79 12.08 20.60 15.40
C SER A 79 11.12 19.83 16.33
N SER A 80 9.92 19.48 15.84
CA SER A 80 8.94 18.68 16.59
C SER A 80 9.38 17.22 16.81
N TYR A 81 10.07 16.61 15.84
CA TYR A 81 10.72 15.29 16.02
C TYR A 81 11.90 15.32 17.01
N GLY A 82 12.32 16.52 17.43
CA GLY A 82 13.44 16.83 18.32
C GLY A 82 13.23 16.55 19.81
N SER A 83 12.11 15.97 20.26
CA SER A 83 11.94 15.50 21.65
C SER A 83 12.73 14.22 21.96
N GLN A 84 14.01 14.22 21.59
CA GLN A 84 15.05 13.29 22.04
C GLN A 84 14.97 13.10 23.57
N GLU A 85 14.74 14.17 24.31
CA GLU A 85 14.58 14.16 25.77
C GLU A 85 13.38 13.31 26.26
N GLU A 86 12.26 13.27 25.52
CA GLU A 86 11.12 12.42 25.86
C GLU A 86 11.40 10.94 25.56
N ARG A 87 12.09 10.66 24.45
CA ARG A 87 12.58 9.30 24.15
C ARG A 87 13.56 8.82 25.21
N ASP A 88 14.52 9.65 25.61
CA ASP A 88 15.53 9.31 26.61
C ASP A 88 14.91 9.15 28.01
N LYS A 89 13.92 9.99 28.38
CA LYS A 89 13.10 9.79 29.59
C LYS A 89 12.35 8.45 29.56
N LEU A 90 11.70 8.12 28.44
CA LEU A 90 10.96 6.87 28.29
C LEU A 90 11.88 5.65 28.34
N ILE A 91 13.04 5.69 27.65
CA ILE A 91 14.07 4.64 27.69
C ILE A 91 14.54 4.42 29.13
N LYS A 92 14.79 5.50 29.89
CA LYS A 92 15.20 5.42 31.29
C LYS A 92 14.12 4.77 32.16
N SER A 93 12.86 5.16 32.03
CA SER A 93 11.73 4.55 32.75
C SER A 93 11.54 3.06 32.41
N VAL A 94 11.68 2.68 31.14
CA VAL A 94 11.59 1.28 30.69
C VAL A 94 12.75 0.44 31.25
N SER A 95 13.96 1.00 31.35
CA SER A 95 15.10 0.34 31.99
C SER A 95 14.86 0.10 33.48
N SER A 96 14.36 1.09 34.22
CA SER A 96 14.03 0.90 35.65
C SER A 96 12.94 -0.15 35.86
N LEU A 97 11.88 -0.17 35.03
CA LEU A 97 10.84 -1.20 35.09
C LEU A 97 11.37 -2.62 34.81
N ARG A 98 12.39 -2.74 33.95
CA ARG A 98 13.05 -4.03 33.68
C ARG A 98 13.77 -4.54 34.93
N GLU A 99 14.52 -3.67 35.61
CA GLU A 99 15.19 -4.04 36.86
C GLU A 99 14.20 -4.41 37.97
N ASP A 100 13.08 -3.68 38.10
CA ASP A 100 12.03 -4.02 39.07
C ASP A 100 11.39 -5.37 38.76
N LYS A 101 11.13 -5.67 37.49
CA LYS A 101 10.66 -7.00 37.07
C LYS A 101 11.65 -8.09 37.50
N GLU A 102 12.94 -7.90 37.21
CA GLU A 102 13.99 -8.87 37.56
C GLU A 102 14.12 -9.07 39.09
N ARG A 103 14.01 -7.98 39.88
CA ARG A 103 13.94 -8.03 41.35
C ARG A 103 12.73 -8.83 41.85
N ILE A 104 11.53 -8.55 41.31
CA ILE A 104 10.30 -9.25 41.70
C ILE A 104 10.37 -10.73 41.32
N GLU A 105 10.88 -11.05 40.13
CA GLU A 105 11.04 -12.43 39.65
C GLU A 105 12.02 -13.23 40.53
N HIS A 106 13.09 -12.59 41.02
CA HIS A 106 13.99 -13.20 42.02
C HIS A 106 13.27 -13.45 43.35
N SER A 107 12.56 -12.47 43.91
CA SER A 107 11.80 -12.64 45.16
C SER A 107 10.73 -13.74 45.07
N ILE A 108 10.02 -13.84 43.95
CA ILE A 108 9.05 -14.92 43.71
C ILE A 108 9.73 -16.30 43.73
N ASN A 109 10.94 -16.41 43.18
CA ASN A 109 11.68 -17.67 43.19
C ASN A 109 12.16 -18.06 44.60
N CYS A 110 12.57 -17.09 45.42
CA CYS A 110 12.85 -17.31 46.85
C CYS A 110 11.61 -17.80 47.61
N PHE A 111 10.47 -17.13 47.46
CA PHE A 111 9.22 -17.55 48.11
C PHE A 111 8.75 -18.95 47.64
N LYS A 112 8.89 -19.29 46.36
CA LYS A 112 8.64 -20.66 45.85
C LYS A 112 9.58 -21.71 46.43
N GLN A 113 10.75 -21.33 46.93
CA GLN A 113 11.67 -22.23 47.62
C GLN A 113 11.28 -22.38 49.10
N GLU A 114 10.90 -21.30 49.78
CA GLU A 114 10.36 -21.34 51.14
C GLU A 114 9.04 -22.14 51.21
N GLU A 115 8.14 -21.94 50.25
CA GLU A 115 6.88 -22.70 50.10
C GLU A 115 7.13 -24.21 50.02
N LYS A 116 8.21 -24.66 49.37
CA LYS A 116 8.61 -26.07 49.32
C LYS A 116 9.23 -26.58 50.63
N GLN A 117 9.83 -25.71 51.43
CA GLN A 117 10.45 -26.04 52.72
C GLN A 117 9.41 -26.17 53.84
N ILE A 118 8.33 -25.37 53.80
CA ILE A 118 7.26 -25.37 54.81
C ILE A 118 6.64 -26.77 55.04
N PRO A 119 6.26 -27.57 54.01
CA PRO A 119 5.76 -28.93 54.21
C PRO A 119 6.73 -29.86 54.95
N LEU A 120 8.04 -29.74 54.67
CA LEU A 120 9.08 -30.55 55.31
C LEU A 120 9.23 -30.19 56.80
N LEU A 121 9.23 -28.89 57.12
CA LEU A 121 9.22 -28.39 58.50
C LEU A 121 7.95 -28.82 59.26
N LEU A 122 6.77 -28.72 58.63
CA LEU A 122 5.50 -29.17 59.21
C LEU A 122 5.43 -30.69 59.40
N GLN A 123 6.11 -31.47 58.56
CA GLN A 123 6.27 -32.91 58.74
C GLN A 123 7.18 -33.22 59.93
N GLY A 124 8.37 -32.60 60.02
CA GLY A 124 9.27 -32.79 61.15
C GLY A 124 8.62 -32.45 62.49
N LEU A 125 7.93 -31.30 62.58
CA LEU A 125 7.16 -30.92 63.77
C LEU A 125 5.97 -31.84 64.07
N ARG A 126 5.43 -32.54 63.06
CA ARG A 126 4.39 -33.56 63.25
C ARG A 126 4.97 -34.85 63.82
N GLU A 127 6.13 -35.28 63.33
CA GLU A 127 6.86 -36.43 63.83
C GLU A 127 7.32 -36.19 65.28
N GLU A 128 7.90 -35.02 65.56
CA GLU A 128 8.30 -34.59 66.90
C GLU A 128 7.11 -34.53 67.88
N ARG A 129 5.96 -33.98 67.45
CA ARG A 129 4.71 -34.05 68.23
C ARG A 129 4.30 -35.50 68.52
N ASN A 130 4.35 -36.39 67.52
CA ASN A 130 3.99 -37.79 67.69
C ASN A 130 4.92 -38.50 68.67
N HIS A 131 6.22 -38.20 68.65
CA HIS A 131 7.19 -38.73 69.62
C HIS A 131 6.91 -38.23 71.04
N LEU A 132 6.60 -36.94 71.23
CA LEU A 132 6.20 -36.39 72.53
C LEU A 132 4.84 -36.94 73.02
N GLN A 133 3.91 -37.21 72.10
CA GLN A 133 2.62 -37.86 72.38
C GLN A 133 2.80 -39.30 72.89
N VAL A 134 3.79 -40.04 72.36
CA VAL A 134 4.15 -41.40 72.81
C VAL A 134 4.97 -41.39 74.11
N ALA A 135 5.70 -40.31 74.39
CA ALA A 135 6.46 -40.14 75.64
C ALA A 135 5.58 -39.81 76.87
N LEU A 136 4.31 -39.42 76.68
CA LEU A 136 3.34 -39.29 77.77
C LEU A 136 2.58 -40.62 77.97
N PRO A 137 2.65 -41.26 79.15
CA PRO A 137 1.84 -42.44 79.45
C PRO A 137 0.38 -42.04 79.65
N SER A 138 -0.48 -42.34 78.68
CA SER A 138 -1.92 -42.21 78.83
C SER A 138 -2.51 -43.39 79.61
N GLN A 139 -3.14 -43.09 80.75
CA GLN A 139 -4.27 -43.90 81.19
C GLN A 139 -5.43 -43.68 80.22
N THR A 140 -6.15 -44.75 79.91
CA THR A 140 -7.52 -44.72 79.36
C THR A 140 -8.36 -45.65 80.23
N PRO A 141 -9.61 -45.28 80.55
CA PRO A 141 -10.67 -45.54 79.58
C PRO A 141 -11.54 -44.32 79.23
N THR A 142 -11.91 -44.27 77.95
CA THR A 142 -13.32 -44.18 77.50
C THR A 142 -14.17 -42.96 77.90
N GLU A 143 -14.46 -42.15 76.87
CA GLU A 143 -15.74 -41.44 76.68
C GLU A 143 -16.19 -40.41 77.74
N GLU A 144 -15.45 -39.30 77.85
CA GLU A 144 -16.09 -38.00 78.09
C GLU A 144 -15.73 -36.98 77.01
N ARG A 145 -16.72 -36.13 76.69
CA ARG A 145 -16.57 -34.84 75.98
C ARG A 145 -16.48 -34.81 74.45
N ASN A 146 -17.17 -35.71 73.74
CA ASN A 146 -17.74 -35.36 72.43
C ASN A 146 -19.18 -34.86 72.59
N GLN A 147 -19.32 -33.60 73.02
CA GLN A 147 -20.62 -32.93 73.21
C GLN A 147 -20.75 -31.67 72.33
N LYS A 148 -20.82 -31.85 71.00
CA LYS A 148 -21.66 -31.07 70.08
C LYS A 148 -21.50 -31.52 68.62
N GLN A 149 -22.64 -31.78 67.97
CA GLN A 149 -22.83 -31.92 66.51
C GLN A 149 -22.14 -33.16 65.86
N HIS A 150 -22.78 -33.95 64.99
CA HIS A 150 -24.16 -33.92 64.49
C HIS A 150 -24.64 -35.32 64.06
N LEU A 151 -25.94 -35.56 64.27
CA LEU A 151 -26.81 -36.50 63.52
C LEU A 151 -26.64 -36.32 61.99
N LEU A 152 -26.77 -37.28 61.06
CA LEU A 152 -27.25 -38.68 60.98
C LEU A 152 -26.76 -39.26 59.62
N ASN A 153 -26.55 -40.58 59.47
CA ASN A 153 -27.16 -41.41 58.40
C ASN A 153 -26.87 -42.92 58.57
N THR A 154 -27.56 -43.77 57.80
CA THR A 154 -27.53 -45.26 57.70
C THR A 154 -28.29 -45.99 58.82
N ASN A 155 -29.05 -47.09 58.58
CA ASN A 155 -29.52 -47.74 57.33
C ASN A 155 -30.67 -48.74 57.68
N SER A 156 -31.34 -49.30 56.66
CA SER A 156 -32.07 -50.61 56.68
C SER A 156 -33.21 -50.81 57.72
N VAL A 157 -34.48 -50.95 57.36
CA VAL A 157 -35.13 -52.03 56.58
C VAL A 157 -35.05 -53.43 57.25
N VAL A 158 -36.25 -53.94 57.62
CA VAL A 158 -36.73 -55.34 57.75
C VAL A 158 -36.81 -56.06 59.13
N THR A 159 -38.01 -56.67 59.33
CA THR A 159 -38.45 -57.78 60.23
C THR A 159 -38.84 -57.59 61.72
N THR A 160 -40.17 -57.64 61.92
CA THR A 160 -40.95 -58.59 62.79
C THR A 160 -41.44 -58.27 64.22
N LYS A 161 -42.78 -58.46 64.37
CA LYS A 161 -43.59 -58.96 65.52
C LYS A 161 -44.08 -57.99 66.62
N THR A 162 -45.36 -57.58 66.46
CA THR A 162 -46.53 -57.68 67.39
C THR A 162 -46.35 -58.16 68.84
N PRO A 163 -47.23 -57.82 69.81
CA PRO A 163 -48.64 -57.32 69.70
C PRO A 163 -48.84 -55.92 70.38
N GLU A 164 -50.01 -55.25 70.53
CA GLU A 164 -51.36 -55.69 70.97
C GLU A 164 -52.54 -54.82 70.45
N THR A 165 -53.62 -55.53 70.07
CA THR A 165 -55.07 -55.33 70.30
C THR A 165 -55.68 -53.96 70.67
N LEU A 166 -56.57 -53.46 69.78
CA LEU A 166 -57.84 -52.72 70.01
C LEU A 166 -58.51 -52.51 68.62
N VAL A 167 -59.84 -52.50 68.38
CA VAL A 167 -61.05 -53.00 69.08
C VAL A 167 -62.24 -53.07 68.08
N GLY A 168 -63.29 -53.86 68.37
CA GLY A 168 -64.62 -53.80 67.70
C GLY A 168 -65.02 -55.05 66.88
N THR A 169 -66.28 -55.49 66.80
CA THR A 169 -67.55 -54.99 67.41
C THR A 169 -68.61 -56.11 67.46
N ALA A 170 -69.51 -56.08 68.45
CA ALA A 170 -70.86 -56.71 68.54
C ALA A 170 -71.07 -58.24 68.37
N ALA A 171 -71.62 -58.88 69.44
CA ALA A 171 -72.89 -59.63 69.39
C ALA A 171 -73.36 -60.12 70.79
N THR A 172 -74.67 -60.05 71.03
CA THR A 172 -75.46 -60.65 72.15
C THR A 172 -75.71 -62.17 71.91
N PRO A 173 -76.42 -62.97 72.76
CA PRO A 173 -76.99 -62.72 74.12
C PRO A 173 -76.81 -63.87 75.17
N ARG A 174 -77.02 -63.58 76.47
CA ARG A 174 -77.98 -64.26 77.41
C ARG A 174 -77.72 -63.94 78.89
N CYS A 175 -78.79 -63.72 79.65
CA CYS A 175 -78.84 -63.79 81.12
C CYS A 175 -79.23 -65.23 81.56
N PRO A 176 -79.13 -65.63 82.85
CA PRO A 176 -80.04 -65.08 83.89
C PRO A 176 -79.45 -64.88 85.31
N THR A 177 -80.17 -64.07 86.09
CA THR A 177 -80.34 -64.10 87.57
C THR A 177 -79.08 -64.16 88.47
N HIS A 178 -78.71 -63.06 89.15
CA HIS A 178 -79.32 -62.56 90.39
C HIS A 178 -78.89 -63.36 91.63
N ASP A 179 -78.03 -62.77 92.48
CA ASP A 179 -78.45 -62.52 93.85
C ASP A 179 -77.72 -61.36 94.55
N LEU A 180 -78.53 -60.50 95.18
CA LEU A 180 -78.14 -59.32 95.91
C LEU A 180 -77.72 -59.70 97.34
N ARG A 181 -76.43 -59.97 97.59
CA ARG A 181 -75.88 -59.85 98.96
C ARG A 181 -74.38 -59.58 99.03
N GLY A 182 -74.05 -58.30 99.18
CA GLY A 182 -72.71 -57.83 99.55
C GLY A 182 -71.85 -57.43 98.37
N ASN A 183 -71.68 -56.11 98.21
CA ASN A 183 -70.36 -55.44 98.17
C ASN A 183 -70.46 -53.98 97.70
N SER A 184 -71.15 -53.13 98.47
CA SER A 184 -71.07 -51.66 98.34
C SER A 184 -69.62 -51.13 98.42
N VAL A 185 -68.68 -51.94 98.94
CA VAL A 185 -67.25 -51.65 99.03
C VAL A 185 -66.49 -52.00 97.75
N GLN A 186 -66.97 -52.97 96.95
CA GLN A 186 -66.30 -53.42 95.73
C GLN A 186 -66.55 -52.44 94.57
N GLU A 187 -67.81 -52.06 94.31
CA GLU A 187 -68.13 -51.06 93.28
C GLU A 187 -67.45 -49.71 93.57
N GLN A 188 -67.38 -49.32 94.85
CA GLN A 188 -66.64 -48.13 95.29
C GLN A 188 -65.12 -48.30 95.10
N SER A 189 -64.56 -49.50 95.28
CA SER A 189 -63.15 -49.82 95.00
C SER A 189 -62.82 -49.81 93.51
N ASP A 190 -63.75 -50.25 92.67
CA ASP A 190 -63.57 -50.33 91.22
C ASP A 190 -63.71 -48.95 90.56
N LEU A 191 -64.71 -48.16 90.95
CA LEU A 191 -64.80 -46.72 90.59
C LEU A 191 -63.56 -45.94 91.07
N ARG A 192 -63.05 -46.23 92.27
CA ARG A 192 -61.83 -45.59 92.80
C ARG A 192 -60.60 -45.94 91.95
N ARG A 193 -60.47 -47.19 91.49
CA ARG A 193 -59.41 -47.62 90.55
C ARG A 193 -59.57 -46.99 89.17
N GLU A 194 -60.80 -46.85 88.67
CA GLU A 194 -61.08 -46.21 87.38
C GLU A 194 -60.75 -44.71 87.42
N ILE A 195 -61.07 -44.01 88.51
CA ILE A 195 -60.66 -42.61 88.73
C ILE A 195 -59.12 -42.47 88.82
N GLU A 196 -58.44 -43.40 89.51
CA GLU A 196 -56.97 -43.44 89.55
C GLU A 196 -56.36 -43.70 88.16
N ALA A 197 -56.95 -44.60 87.37
CA ALA A 197 -56.53 -44.92 86.00
C ALA A 197 -56.74 -43.74 85.04
N LEU A 198 -57.92 -43.10 85.04
CA LEU A 198 -58.22 -41.89 84.27
C LEU A 198 -57.33 -40.71 84.69
N GLY A 199 -57.01 -40.59 85.98
CA GLY A 199 -56.03 -39.62 86.48
C GLY A 199 -54.62 -39.85 85.92
N ALA A 200 -54.20 -41.11 85.80
CA ALA A 200 -52.94 -41.49 85.18
C ALA A 200 -52.95 -41.31 83.64
N GLU A 201 -54.07 -41.57 82.98
CA GLU A 201 -54.30 -41.31 81.54
C GLU A 201 -54.19 -39.81 81.23
N LEU A 202 -54.89 -38.97 82.01
CA LEU A 202 -54.91 -37.52 81.85
C LEU A 202 -53.54 -36.91 82.17
N LYS A 203 -52.79 -37.47 83.13
CA LYS A 203 -51.40 -37.10 83.37
C LYS A 203 -50.48 -37.48 82.21
N ARG A 204 -50.56 -38.71 81.69
CA ARG A 204 -49.81 -39.13 80.48
C ARG A 204 -50.08 -38.21 79.30
N SER A 205 -51.35 -37.94 79.01
CA SER A 205 -51.76 -37.02 77.94
C SER A 205 -51.22 -35.61 78.14
N ARG A 206 -51.21 -35.09 79.38
CA ARG A 206 -50.64 -33.78 79.70
C ARG A 206 -49.12 -33.74 79.51
N ASP A 207 -48.41 -34.77 79.94
CA ASP A 207 -46.96 -34.89 79.79
C ASP A 207 -46.55 -35.03 78.31
N GLU A 208 -47.34 -35.76 77.50
CA GLU A 208 -47.20 -35.83 76.05
C GLU A 208 -47.47 -34.49 75.35
N LEU A 209 -48.50 -33.75 75.78
CA LEU A 209 -48.83 -32.45 75.23
C LEU A 209 -47.75 -31.41 75.56
N ASP A 210 -47.19 -31.43 76.77
CA ASP A 210 -46.03 -30.59 77.13
C ASP A 210 -44.74 -31.00 76.40
N LYS A 211 -44.56 -32.29 76.10
CA LYS A 211 -43.45 -32.78 75.25
C LYS A 211 -43.61 -32.28 73.80
N SER A 212 -44.78 -32.50 73.20
CA SER A 212 -45.15 -31.99 71.87
C SER A 212 -45.01 -30.47 71.76
N ARG A 213 -45.38 -29.72 72.81
CA ARG A 213 -45.20 -28.26 72.88
C ARG A 213 -43.73 -27.84 72.94
N LYS A 214 -42.86 -28.61 73.59
CA LYS A 214 -41.39 -28.39 73.58
C LYS A 214 -40.80 -28.69 72.21
N ASP A 215 -41.20 -29.81 71.60
CA ASP A 215 -40.75 -30.20 70.26
C ASP A 215 -41.21 -29.19 69.19
N THR A 216 -42.44 -28.70 69.26
CA THR A 216 -42.96 -27.64 68.37
C THR A 216 -42.16 -26.35 68.50
N LYS A 217 -41.81 -25.92 69.73
CA LYS A 217 -40.95 -24.74 69.95
C LYS A 217 -39.55 -24.95 69.38
N ARG A 218 -38.97 -26.14 69.57
CA ARG A 218 -37.67 -26.51 69.01
C ARG A 218 -37.69 -26.45 67.48
N LEU A 219 -38.67 -27.08 66.84
CA LEU A 219 -38.82 -27.08 65.38
C LEU A 219 -39.01 -25.66 64.84
N HIS A 220 -39.79 -24.81 65.51
CA HIS A 220 -39.95 -23.41 65.11
C HIS A 220 -38.61 -22.63 65.18
N SER A 221 -37.81 -22.84 66.24
CA SER A 221 -36.46 -22.27 66.33
C SER A 221 -35.51 -22.82 65.27
N GLU A 222 -35.60 -24.11 64.93
CA GLU A 222 -34.81 -24.72 63.85
C GLU A 222 -35.21 -24.16 62.48
N MET A 223 -36.50 -23.91 62.23
CA MET A 223 -36.98 -23.26 61.00
C MET A 223 -36.46 -21.82 60.87
N CYS A 224 -36.61 -20.96 61.89
CA CYS A 224 -36.13 -19.58 61.82
C CYS A 224 -34.61 -19.52 61.56
N ASN A 225 -33.84 -20.42 62.18
CA ASN A 225 -32.40 -20.53 61.92
C ASN A 225 -32.08 -21.03 60.51
N SER A 226 -32.90 -21.93 59.94
CA SER A 226 -32.76 -22.41 58.57
C SER A 226 -33.12 -21.33 57.54
N GLU A 227 -34.16 -20.54 57.82
CA GLU A 227 -34.61 -19.42 57.00
C GLU A 227 -33.55 -18.31 56.95
N SER A 228 -32.98 -17.90 58.09
CA SER A 228 -31.87 -16.95 58.13
C SER A 228 -30.64 -17.42 57.32
N ARG A 229 -30.30 -18.72 57.40
CA ARG A 229 -29.19 -19.29 56.59
C ARG A 229 -29.51 -19.30 55.11
N LYS A 230 -30.76 -19.62 54.72
CA LYS A 230 -31.20 -19.58 53.33
C LYS A 230 -31.09 -18.16 52.79
N GLU A 231 -31.61 -17.16 53.52
CA GLU A 231 -31.57 -15.76 53.11
C GLU A 231 -30.12 -15.24 53.01
N GLU A 232 -29.23 -15.62 53.92
CA GLU A 232 -27.80 -15.27 53.84
C GLU A 232 -27.11 -15.94 52.63
N ALA A 233 -27.43 -17.19 52.33
CA ALA A 233 -26.93 -17.88 51.14
C ALA A 233 -27.46 -17.26 49.85
N GLU A 234 -28.73 -16.83 49.83
CA GLU A 234 -29.39 -16.17 48.71
C GLU A 234 -28.77 -14.78 48.45
N ARG A 235 -28.50 -13.99 49.50
CA ARG A 235 -27.73 -12.73 49.39
C ARG A 235 -26.32 -12.96 48.84
N LYS A 236 -25.59 -13.97 49.34
CA LYS A 236 -24.25 -14.33 48.85
C LYS A 236 -24.25 -14.79 47.38
N ALA A 237 -25.29 -15.52 46.97
CA ALA A 237 -25.46 -15.92 45.57
C ALA A 237 -25.79 -14.72 44.67
N ALA A 238 -26.64 -13.79 45.11
CA ALA A 238 -26.94 -12.56 44.39
C ALA A 238 -25.70 -11.67 44.22
N ASP A 239 -24.91 -11.47 45.28
CA ASP A 239 -23.65 -10.73 45.22
C ASP A 239 -22.66 -11.36 44.22
N GLU A 240 -22.55 -12.69 44.20
CA GLU A 240 -21.69 -13.40 43.25
C GLU A 240 -22.19 -13.27 41.80
N VAL A 241 -23.49 -13.35 41.55
CA VAL A 241 -24.07 -13.11 40.21
C VAL A 241 -23.79 -11.68 39.73
N VAL A 242 -23.86 -10.68 40.61
CA VAL A 242 -23.50 -9.30 40.29
C VAL A 242 -22.01 -9.20 39.93
N ARG A 243 -21.10 -9.82 40.72
CA ARG A 243 -19.66 -9.86 40.39
C ARG A 243 -19.37 -10.52 39.05
N GLN A 244 -20.00 -11.67 38.77
CA GLN A 244 -19.85 -12.38 37.50
C GLN A 244 -20.37 -11.56 36.31
N THR A 245 -21.46 -10.82 36.50
CA THR A 245 -22.01 -9.91 35.48
C THR A 245 -21.04 -8.76 35.17
N VAL A 246 -20.47 -8.12 36.20
CA VAL A 246 -19.45 -7.07 36.02
C VAL A 246 -18.21 -7.61 35.30
N ALA A 247 -17.70 -8.78 35.70
CA ALA A 247 -16.56 -9.42 35.05
C ALA A 247 -16.84 -9.80 33.58
N THR A 248 -18.07 -10.25 33.28
CA THR A 248 -18.50 -10.56 31.90
C THR A 248 -18.53 -9.31 31.03
N ASN A 249 -19.08 -8.20 31.54
CA ASN A 249 -19.13 -6.92 30.83
C ASN A 249 -17.72 -6.38 30.54
N GLN A 250 -16.80 -6.46 31.51
CA GLN A 250 -15.39 -6.08 31.32
C GLN A 250 -14.70 -6.95 30.27
N MET A 251 -14.98 -8.27 30.25
CA MET A 251 -14.46 -9.15 29.20
C MET A 251 -14.99 -8.74 27.82
N GLU A 252 -16.29 -8.43 27.69
CA GLU A 252 -16.87 -7.98 26.42
C GLU A 252 -16.28 -6.63 25.94
N GLU A 253 -16.02 -5.70 26.86
CA GLU A 253 -15.34 -4.42 26.57
C GLU A 253 -13.92 -4.65 26.06
N THR A 254 -13.10 -5.44 26.75
CA THR A 254 -11.74 -5.78 26.29
C THR A 254 -11.71 -6.53 24.96
N ILE A 255 -12.73 -7.34 24.64
CA ILE A 255 -12.87 -7.96 23.30
C ILE A 255 -13.08 -6.89 22.23
N LYS A 256 -14.00 -5.94 22.45
CA LYS A 256 -14.28 -4.83 21.51
C LYS A 256 -13.07 -3.92 21.30
N GLU A 257 -12.31 -3.64 22.36
CA GLU A 257 -11.06 -2.89 22.26
C GLU A 257 -10.01 -3.64 21.43
N ASN A 258 -9.85 -4.95 21.66
CA ASN A 258 -8.94 -5.79 20.87
C ASN A 258 -9.34 -5.84 19.38
N ASP A 259 -10.63 -5.93 19.04
CA ASP A 259 -11.11 -5.89 17.65
C ASP A 259 -10.84 -4.52 16.98
N SER A 260 -10.99 -3.42 17.72
CA SER A 260 -10.62 -2.08 17.27
C SER A 260 -9.11 -1.97 17.01
N LEU A 261 -8.28 -2.41 17.95
CA LEU A 261 -6.81 -2.43 17.81
C LEU A 261 -6.37 -3.32 16.65
N MET A 262 -6.95 -4.50 16.49
CA MET A 262 -6.70 -5.39 15.35
C MET A 262 -7.06 -4.75 14.01
N THR A 263 -8.09 -3.91 13.97
CA THR A 263 -8.46 -3.15 12.76
C THR A 263 -7.45 -2.05 12.47
N GLN A 264 -7.02 -1.29 13.48
CA GLN A 264 -5.97 -0.26 13.35
C GLN A 264 -4.63 -0.88 12.90
N VAL A 265 -4.25 -2.03 13.45
CA VAL A 265 -3.03 -2.77 13.03
C VAL A 265 -3.11 -3.18 11.56
N LYS A 266 -4.25 -3.69 11.08
CA LYS A 266 -4.45 -4.03 9.65
C LYS A 266 -4.34 -2.79 8.75
N GLU A 267 -4.88 -1.66 9.18
CA GLU A 267 -4.79 -0.39 8.44
C GLU A 267 -3.34 0.11 8.36
N LEU A 268 -2.64 0.15 9.50
CA LEU A 268 -1.21 0.54 9.58
C LEU A 268 -0.32 -0.38 8.74
N GLN A 269 -0.56 -1.70 8.77
CA GLN A 269 0.11 -2.65 7.87
C GLN A 269 -0.16 -2.35 6.39
N SER A 270 -1.37 -1.89 6.04
CA SER A 270 -1.71 -1.49 4.68
C SER A 270 -0.98 -0.22 4.24
N LYS A 271 -0.95 0.80 5.11
CA LYS A 271 -0.18 2.04 4.89
C LYS A 271 1.31 1.75 4.73
N LEU A 272 1.89 0.90 5.59
CA LEU A 272 3.29 0.49 5.51
C LEU A 272 3.62 -0.25 4.20
N ARG A 273 2.73 -1.12 3.72
CA ARG A 273 2.87 -1.77 2.39
C ARG A 273 2.77 -0.77 1.23
N GLY A 274 1.98 0.30 1.38
CA GLY A 274 1.92 1.41 0.42
C GLY A 274 3.25 2.15 0.34
N LEU A 275 3.71 2.69 1.47
CA LEU A 275 4.98 3.43 1.60
C LEU A 275 6.19 2.61 1.14
N LEU A 276 6.19 1.29 1.34
CA LEU A 276 7.27 0.41 0.87
C LEU A 276 7.33 0.32 -0.67
N ARG A 277 6.18 0.31 -1.36
CA ARG A 277 6.12 0.38 -2.82
C ARG A 277 6.60 1.73 -3.31
N GLU A 278 6.05 2.82 -2.77
CA GLU A 278 6.43 4.20 -3.14
C GLU A 278 7.94 4.45 -2.95
N LYS A 279 8.53 3.96 -1.85
CA LYS A 279 9.99 3.97 -1.63
C LYS A 279 10.76 3.21 -2.72
N THR A 280 10.23 2.08 -3.17
CA THR A 280 10.87 1.25 -4.19
C THR A 280 10.80 1.92 -5.57
N ASP A 281 9.66 2.49 -5.91
CA ASP A 281 9.44 3.25 -7.15
C ASP A 281 10.32 4.51 -7.18
N ALA A 282 10.42 5.24 -6.05
CA ALA A 282 11.29 6.40 -5.90
C ALA A 282 12.79 6.05 -6.03
N LEU A 283 13.23 4.89 -5.52
CA LEU A 283 14.60 4.41 -5.70
C LEU A 283 14.89 4.02 -7.16
N SER A 284 13.92 3.41 -7.85
CA SER A 284 14.01 3.10 -9.28
C SER A 284 14.12 4.37 -10.13
N LEU A 285 13.25 5.35 -9.87
CA LEU A 285 13.27 6.66 -10.53
C LEU A 285 14.59 7.41 -10.27
N LYS A 286 15.10 7.38 -9.04
CA LYS A 286 16.41 7.96 -8.70
C LYS A 286 17.53 7.33 -9.54
N ALA A 287 17.59 5.99 -9.60
CA ALA A 287 18.61 5.28 -10.38
C ALA A 287 18.51 5.62 -11.88
N GLN A 288 17.30 5.75 -12.42
CA GLN A 288 17.09 6.17 -13.81
C GLN A 288 17.57 7.61 -14.06
N ILE A 289 17.28 8.55 -13.16
CA ILE A 289 17.74 9.95 -13.26
C ILE A 289 19.27 10.03 -13.16
N GLU A 290 19.88 9.26 -12.26
CA GLU A 290 21.32 9.19 -12.09
C GLU A 290 22.01 8.66 -13.37
N GLU A 291 21.47 7.62 -13.99
CA GLU A 291 21.96 7.12 -15.28
C GLU A 291 21.81 8.14 -16.42
N GLN A 292 20.68 8.84 -16.51
CA GLN A 292 20.51 9.91 -17.51
C GLN A 292 21.50 11.06 -17.29
N ASN A 293 21.77 11.45 -16.04
CA ASN A 293 22.77 12.46 -15.70
C ASN A 293 24.19 12.00 -16.07
N ASN A 294 24.52 10.73 -15.86
CA ASN A 294 25.82 10.14 -16.25
C ASN A 294 25.99 10.19 -17.78
N ILE A 295 24.98 9.77 -18.54
CA ILE A 295 24.97 9.81 -20.01
C ILE A 295 25.13 11.25 -20.52
N LEU A 296 24.34 12.20 -20.01
CA LEU A 296 24.40 13.61 -20.41
C LEU A 296 25.76 14.24 -20.06
N THR A 297 26.32 13.91 -18.89
CA THR A 297 27.65 14.35 -18.48
C THR A 297 28.74 13.82 -19.40
N ALA A 298 28.67 12.54 -19.80
CA ALA A 298 29.60 11.96 -20.75
C ALA A 298 29.48 12.60 -22.15
N GLN A 299 28.27 12.83 -22.64
CA GLN A 299 28.02 13.54 -23.90
C GLN A 299 28.54 14.97 -23.88
N LEU A 300 28.35 15.70 -22.77
CA LEU A 300 28.87 17.06 -22.61
C LEU A 300 30.39 17.08 -22.64
N LYS A 301 31.06 16.21 -21.87
CA LYS A 301 32.53 16.04 -21.90
C LYS A 301 33.05 15.76 -23.30
N ALA A 302 32.42 14.82 -24.02
CA ALA A 302 32.81 14.49 -25.40
C ALA A 302 32.66 15.68 -26.37
N LYS A 303 31.58 16.48 -26.23
CA LYS A 303 31.39 17.70 -27.01
C LYS A 303 32.40 18.79 -26.67
N THR A 304 32.76 18.96 -25.40
CA THR A 304 33.78 19.92 -24.97
C THR A 304 35.14 19.57 -25.57
N VAL A 305 35.58 18.31 -25.48
CA VAL A 305 36.85 17.86 -26.08
C VAL A 305 36.86 18.08 -27.61
N ALA A 306 35.79 17.69 -28.31
CA ALA A 306 35.70 17.91 -29.76
C ALA A 306 35.72 19.40 -30.14
N LEU A 307 35.18 20.29 -29.30
CA LEU A 307 35.23 21.74 -29.49
C LEU A 307 36.64 22.31 -29.23
N GLU A 308 37.35 21.81 -28.22
CA GLU A 308 38.74 22.17 -27.91
C GLU A 308 39.70 21.71 -29.03
N GLU A 309 39.52 20.50 -29.57
CA GLU A 309 40.24 20.00 -30.74
C GLU A 309 39.99 20.88 -31.97
N LEU A 310 38.72 21.18 -32.28
CA LEU A 310 38.36 22.03 -33.42
C LEU A 310 38.90 23.47 -33.27
N ASN A 311 38.85 24.03 -32.07
CA ASN A 311 39.44 25.35 -31.78
C ASN A 311 40.97 25.31 -31.94
N SER A 312 41.62 24.23 -31.51
CA SER A 312 43.06 24.03 -31.69
C SER A 312 43.46 23.94 -33.17
N GLU A 313 42.68 23.20 -33.98
CA GLU A 313 42.85 23.17 -35.44
C GLU A 313 42.63 24.55 -36.10
N TYR A 314 41.61 25.29 -35.66
CA TYR A 314 41.35 26.66 -36.14
C TYR A 314 42.50 27.62 -35.82
N ILE A 315 43.02 27.59 -34.60
CA ILE A 315 44.19 28.39 -34.20
C ILE A 315 45.44 28.00 -34.99
N ALA A 316 45.66 26.69 -35.23
CA ALA A 316 46.77 26.22 -36.06
C ALA A 316 46.66 26.69 -37.53
N LEU A 317 45.45 26.65 -38.11
CA LEU A 317 45.15 27.19 -39.43
C LEU A 317 45.40 28.70 -39.50
N LYS A 318 44.85 29.47 -38.55
CA LYS A 318 44.99 30.92 -38.49
C LYS A 318 46.45 31.37 -38.37
N ARG A 319 47.29 30.61 -37.65
CA ARG A 319 48.74 30.85 -37.57
C ARG A 319 49.44 30.58 -38.92
N LYS A 320 49.13 29.48 -39.60
CA LYS A 320 49.72 29.17 -40.92
C LYS A 320 49.35 30.21 -41.98
N GLN A 321 48.14 30.75 -41.94
CA GLN A 321 47.69 31.80 -42.86
C GLN A 321 48.42 33.15 -42.69
N GLY A 322 49.18 33.33 -41.59
CA GLY A 322 50.09 34.47 -41.39
C GLY A 322 51.49 34.28 -41.99
N SER A 323 51.83 33.06 -42.42
CA SER A 323 53.02 32.78 -43.23
C SER A 323 52.73 33.14 -44.70
N LYS A 324 53.77 33.50 -45.47
CA LYS A 324 53.69 33.64 -46.94
C LYS A 324 53.64 32.26 -47.63
N ASP A 325 52.74 31.38 -47.18
CA ASP A 325 52.53 30.08 -47.80
C ASP A 325 51.73 30.28 -49.09
N ASP A 326 52.16 29.63 -50.19
CA ASP A 326 51.49 29.69 -51.49
C ASP A 326 50.00 29.30 -51.34
N PRO A 327 49.03 30.16 -51.76
CA PRO A 327 47.60 29.88 -51.61
C PRO A 327 47.16 28.57 -52.27
N SER A 328 47.88 28.09 -53.29
CA SER A 328 47.69 26.75 -53.88
C SER A 328 47.83 25.64 -52.82
N THR A 329 48.86 25.71 -51.97
CA THR A 329 49.14 24.70 -50.94
C THR A 329 48.07 24.68 -49.84
N VAL A 330 47.53 25.84 -49.48
CA VAL A 330 46.43 25.97 -48.52
C VAL A 330 45.14 25.37 -49.08
N LEU A 331 44.81 25.64 -50.36
CA LEU A 331 43.65 25.08 -51.05
C LEU A 331 43.73 23.56 -51.20
N VAL A 332 44.90 23.02 -51.57
CA VAL A 332 45.13 21.57 -51.63
C VAL A 332 44.94 20.93 -50.26
N SER A 333 45.51 21.52 -49.21
CA SER A 333 45.36 21.02 -47.83
C SER A 333 43.91 21.02 -47.35
N LEU A 334 43.14 22.06 -47.69
CA LEU A 334 41.71 22.17 -47.35
C LEU A 334 40.87 21.14 -48.13
N ARG A 335 41.12 20.97 -49.44
CA ARG A 335 40.46 19.97 -50.28
C ARG A 335 40.71 18.55 -49.77
N THR A 336 41.93 18.23 -49.34
CA THR A 336 42.27 16.93 -48.75
C THR A 336 41.50 16.68 -47.44
N ARG A 337 41.45 17.65 -46.51
CA ARG A 337 40.64 17.50 -45.27
C ARG A 337 39.15 17.39 -45.55
N TYR A 338 38.61 18.16 -46.49
CA TYR A 338 37.21 18.06 -46.88
C TYR A 338 36.86 16.68 -47.46
N ASN A 339 37.74 16.11 -48.29
CA ASN A 339 37.55 14.77 -48.85
C ASN A 339 37.62 13.67 -47.75
N ASP A 340 38.51 13.80 -46.77
CA ASP A 340 38.57 12.89 -45.60
C ASP A 340 37.30 12.96 -44.73
N ILE A 341 36.81 14.18 -44.44
CA ILE A 341 35.54 14.38 -43.71
C ILE A 341 34.36 13.77 -44.49
N ARG A 342 34.30 13.97 -45.81
CA ARG A 342 33.27 13.36 -46.68
C ARG A 342 33.35 11.83 -46.64
N ALA A 343 34.53 11.24 -46.76
CA ALA A 343 34.72 9.79 -46.69
C ALA A 343 34.29 9.20 -45.32
N LYS A 344 34.58 9.91 -44.22
CA LYS A 344 34.12 9.55 -42.86
C LYS A 344 32.60 9.62 -42.74
N TYR A 345 31.96 10.65 -43.30
CA TYR A 345 30.50 10.76 -43.35
C TYR A 345 29.87 9.61 -44.15
N ASP A 346 30.39 9.30 -45.33
CA ASP A 346 29.89 8.21 -46.18
C ASP A 346 30.04 6.84 -45.50
N ALA A 347 31.13 6.62 -44.74
CA ALA A 347 31.33 5.42 -43.95
C ALA A 347 30.30 5.30 -42.80
N LEU A 348 29.99 6.40 -42.11
CA LEU A 348 28.94 6.43 -41.07
C LEU A 348 27.55 6.19 -41.66
N LEU A 349 27.23 6.79 -42.82
CA LEU A 349 25.97 6.60 -43.51
C LEU A 349 25.78 5.14 -43.93
N LYS A 350 26.82 4.50 -44.51
CA LYS A 350 26.82 3.06 -44.82
C LYS A 350 26.62 2.19 -43.57
N LYS A 351 27.30 2.51 -42.46
CA LYS A 351 27.15 1.78 -41.19
C LYS A 351 25.73 1.89 -40.62
N ARG A 352 25.10 3.07 -40.72
CA ARG A 352 23.68 3.27 -40.38
C ARG A 352 22.78 2.39 -41.25
N SER A 353 22.90 2.46 -42.57
CA SER A 353 22.10 1.64 -43.50
C SER A 353 22.26 0.14 -43.26
N GLN A 354 23.48 -0.32 -42.94
CA GLN A 354 23.73 -1.71 -42.57
C GLN A 354 23.06 -2.12 -41.26
N ASN A 355 23.02 -1.23 -40.26
CA ASN A 355 22.30 -1.45 -39.01
C ASN A 355 20.78 -1.47 -39.23
N ASP A 356 20.26 -0.54 -40.03
CA ASP A 356 18.83 -0.49 -40.41
C ASP A 356 18.40 -1.80 -41.11
N LEU A 357 19.25 -2.35 -42.00
CA LEU A 357 19.03 -3.66 -42.61
C LEU A 357 19.06 -4.82 -41.60
N LYS A 358 19.97 -4.79 -40.61
CA LYS A 358 20.06 -5.82 -39.56
C LYS A 358 18.86 -5.81 -38.60
N ILE A 359 18.30 -4.64 -38.29
CA ILE A 359 17.14 -4.52 -37.38
C ILE A 359 15.78 -4.68 -38.10
N ALA A 360 15.74 -4.57 -39.43
CA ALA A 360 14.49 -4.69 -40.19
C ALA A 360 13.72 -6.02 -39.94
N PRO A 361 14.36 -7.21 -39.87
CA PRO A 361 13.65 -8.45 -39.52
C PRO A 361 13.06 -8.45 -38.11
N LEU A 362 13.69 -7.76 -37.16
CA LEU A 362 13.19 -7.63 -35.79
C LEU A 362 11.99 -6.68 -35.74
N LYS A 363 12.06 -5.53 -36.43
CA LYS A 363 10.93 -4.60 -36.60
C LYS A 363 9.73 -5.29 -37.25
N ALA A 364 9.94 -6.09 -38.30
CA ALA A 364 8.89 -6.85 -38.97
C ALA A 364 8.25 -7.92 -38.05
N LYS A 365 9.06 -8.67 -37.29
CA LYS A 365 8.55 -9.64 -36.30
C LYS A 365 7.73 -8.98 -35.20
N LEU A 366 8.19 -7.83 -34.70
CA LEU A 366 7.52 -7.10 -33.63
C LEU A 366 6.20 -6.46 -34.10
N SER A 367 6.19 -5.89 -35.31
CA SER A 367 4.97 -5.42 -35.97
C SER A 367 3.93 -6.54 -36.16
N CYS A 368 4.36 -7.71 -36.66
CA CYS A 368 3.49 -8.88 -36.79
C CYS A 368 2.93 -9.37 -35.43
N LEU A 369 3.74 -9.33 -34.37
CA LEU A 369 3.29 -9.68 -33.02
C LEU A 369 2.25 -8.69 -32.48
N ALA A 370 2.46 -7.38 -32.67
CA ALA A 370 1.51 -6.34 -32.27
C ALA A 370 0.15 -6.52 -32.97
N VAL A 371 0.15 -6.77 -34.29
CA VAL A 371 -1.07 -7.06 -35.06
C VAL A 371 -1.81 -8.29 -34.51
N LYS A 372 -1.11 -9.41 -34.24
CA LYS A 372 -1.73 -10.61 -33.65
C LYS A 372 -2.33 -10.37 -32.26
N CYS A 373 -1.68 -9.56 -31.44
CA CYS A 373 -2.22 -9.17 -30.14
C CYS A 373 -3.47 -8.28 -30.29
N GLN A 374 -3.50 -7.38 -31.29
CA GLN A 374 -4.66 -6.55 -31.62
C GLN A 374 -5.84 -7.40 -32.15
N GLU A 375 -5.58 -8.38 -33.02
CA GLU A 375 -6.57 -9.36 -33.49
C GLU A 375 -7.20 -10.15 -32.33
N ARG A 376 -6.35 -10.69 -31.44
CA ARG A 376 -6.78 -11.37 -30.20
C ARG A 376 -7.65 -10.46 -29.34
N ASN A 377 -7.22 -9.22 -29.13
CA ASN A 377 -7.96 -8.25 -28.31
C ASN A 377 -9.31 -7.88 -28.93
N SER A 378 -9.39 -7.75 -30.27
CA SER A 378 -10.65 -7.59 -30.99
C SER A 378 -11.60 -8.77 -30.78
N LEU A 379 -11.09 -10.01 -30.82
CA LEU A 379 -11.88 -11.21 -30.53
C LEU A 379 -12.36 -11.23 -29.06
N LEU A 380 -11.51 -10.88 -28.09
CA LEU A 380 -11.90 -10.76 -26.68
C LEU A 380 -13.04 -9.77 -26.49
N VAL A 381 -13.01 -8.59 -27.13
CA VAL A 381 -14.13 -7.63 -27.11
C VAL A 381 -15.42 -8.23 -27.66
N GLN A 382 -15.35 -9.02 -28.74
CA GLN A 382 -16.52 -9.68 -29.31
C GLN A 382 -17.09 -10.78 -28.39
N MET A 383 -16.22 -11.61 -27.80
CA MET A 383 -16.61 -12.64 -26.83
C MET A 383 -17.25 -12.02 -25.59
N MET A 384 -16.64 -10.96 -25.03
CA MET A 384 -17.19 -10.21 -23.90
C MET A 384 -18.59 -9.67 -24.20
N LYS A 385 -18.78 -9.03 -25.36
CA LYS A 385 -20.10 -8.56 -25.81
C LYS A 385 -21.12 -9.70 -25.94
N ALA A 386 -20.69 -10.87 -26.40
CA ALA A 386 -21.56 -12.05 -26.53
C ALA A 386 -21.96 -12.65 -25.17
N MET A 387 -21.02 -12.71 -24.20
CA MET A 387 -21.30 -13.20 -22.84
C MET A 387 -22.22 -12.24 -22.07
N HIS A 388 -21.98 -10.93 -22.15
CA HIS A 388 -22.84 -9.90 -21.55
C HIS A 388 -24.28 -9.98 -22.07
N ARG A 389 -24.47 -10.17 -23.38
CA ARG A 389 -25.80 -10.38 -24.00
C ARG A 389 -26.54 -11.63 -23.49
N ARG A 390 -25.83 -12.62 -22.94
CA ARG A 390 -26.39 -13.86 -22.36
C ARG A 390 -26.53 -13.78 -20.83
N GLY A 391 -26.20 -12.65 -20.19
CA GLY A 391 -26.18 -12.51 -18.74
C GLY A 391 -25.02 -13.23 -18.05
N CYS A 392 -24.06 -13.77 -18.79
CA CYS A 392 -22.90 -14.47 -18.24
C CYS A 392 -21.80 -13.46 -17.91
N VAL A 393 -21.90 -12.81 -16.74
CA VAL A 393 -20.94 -11.79 -16.28
C VAL A 393 -20.21 -12.30 -15.03
N ASP A 394 -19.02 -12.87 -15.23
CA ASP A 394 -18.03 -13.04 -14.15
C ASP A 394 -17.20 -11.76 -14.04
N SER A 395 -17.18 -11.15 -12.86
CA SER A 395 -16.41 -9.93 -12.58
C SER A 395 -14.90 -10.18 -12.68
N THR A 396 -14.42 -11.38 -12.33
CA THR A 396 -13.01 -11.74 -12.34
C THR A 396 -12.48 -11.82 -13.78
N LEU A 397 -13.16 -12.61 -14.63
CA LEU A 397 -12.87 -12.68 -16.06
C LEU A 397 -13.02 -11.32 -16.75
N THR A 398 -14.03 -10.53 -16.37
CA THR A 398 -14.25 -9.18 -16.91
C THR A 398 -13.05 -8.26 -16.63
N GLN A 399 -12.57 -8.24 -15.38
CA GLN A 399 -11.41 -7.44 -15.00
C GLN A 399 -10.12 -7.89 -15.72
N GLN A 400 -9.91 -9.21 -15.88
CA GLN A 400 -8.76 -9.73 -16.61
C GLN A 400 -8.77 -9.34 -18.09
N VAL A 401 -9.93 -9.40 -18.75
CA VAL A 401 -10.05 -8.96 -20.15
C VAL A 401 -9.84 -7.45 -20.26
N GLU A 402 -10.43 -6.64 -19.38
CA GLU A 402 -10.26 -5.18 -19.40
C GLU A 402 -8.77 -4.77 -19.25
N GLN A 403 -8.03 -5.47 -18.38
CA GLN A 403 -6.59 -5.28 -18.23
C GLN A 403 -5.80 -5.65 -19.50
N LEU A 404 -6.17 -6.71 -20.21
CA LEU A 404 -5.55 -7.11 -21.48
C LEU A 404 -5.89 -6.17 -22.64
N LEU A 405 -7.04 -5.49 -22.59
CA LEU A 405 -7.46 -4.48 -23.57
C LEU A 405 -6.80 -3.11 -23.31
N SER A 406 -6.54 -2.80 -22.04
CA SER A 406 -5.91 -1.55 -21.59
C SER A 406 -4.37 -1.60 -21.54
N ASP A 407 -3.74 -2.56 -22.22
CA ASP A 407 -2.28 -2.70 -22.26
C ASP A 407 -1.62 -1.53 -23.02
N ALA A 408 -1.00 -0.61 -22.27
CA ALA A 408 -0.34 0.57 -22.81
C ALA A 408 0.87 0.23 -23.71
N ALA A 409 1.62 -0.84 -23.41
CA ALA A 409 2.77 -1.22 -24.22
C ALA A 409 2.33 -1.73 -25.60
N LEU A 410 1.22 -2.48 -25.67
CA LEU A 410 0.63 -2.88 -26.95
C LEU A 410 0.13 -1.68 -27.75
N GLN A 411 -0.44 -0.66 -27.10
CA GLN A 411 -0.85 0.58 -27.77
C GLN A 411 0.36 1.33 -28.35
N ASP A 412 1.44 1.50 -27.59
CA ASP A 412 2.68 2.13 -28.04
C ASP A 412 3.30 1.41 -29.24
N TYR A 413 3.40 0.07 -29.19
CA TYR A 413 3.89 -0.71 -30.33
C TYR A 413 2.97 -0.59 -31.55
N THR A 414 1.65 -0.60 -31.37
CA THR A 414 0.69 -0.45 -32.48
C THR A 414 0.83 0.92 -33.14
N ALA A 415 0.96 2.00 -32.35
CA ALA A 415 1.20 3.35 -32.85
C ALA A 415 2.53 3.43 -33.62
N ALA A 416 3.61 2.84 -33.10
CA ALA A 416 4.93 2.84 -33.74
C ALA A 416 4.99 2.13 -35.10
N PHE A 417 4.03 1.26 -35.43
CA PHE A 417 3.94 0.55 -36.71
C PHE A 417 2.76 0.97 -37.61
N THR A 418 1.92 1.93 -37.19
CA THR A 418 0.76 2.38 -37.98
C THR A 418 1.11 3.58 -38.88
N PRO A 419 1.08 3.45 -40.22
CA PRO A 419 1.35 4.58 -41.10
C PRO A 419 0.21 5.62 -41.04
N GLY A 420 0.51 6.81 -40.50
CA GLY A 420 -0.43 7.95 -40.45
C GLY A 420 -1.04 8.25 -39.07
N GLY A 421 -0.62 7.55 -38.01
CA GLY A 421 -1.06 7.87 -36.64
C GLY A 421 -0.35 9.09 -36.07
N ASN A 422 -1.00 10.26 -36.07
CA ASN A 422 -0.54 11.45 -35.34
C ASN A 422 -0.73 11.28 -33.82
N VAL A 423 0.11 10.45 -33.20
CA VAL A 423 0.25 10.39 -31.74
C VAL A 423 1.59 11.03 -31.38
N ASN A 424 1.59 11.88 -30.37
CA ASN A 424 2.79 12.56 -29.86
C ASN A 424 3.71 11.58 -29.10
N THR A 425 4.25 10.58 -29.79
CA THR A 425 5.35 9.76 -29.26
C THR A 425 6.51 10.71 -28.96
N ARG A 426 6.86 10.83 -27.68
CA ARG A 426 7.84 11.77 -27.13
C ARG A 426 9.27 11.36 -27.54
N ASN A 427 9.56 11.49 -28.82
CA ASN A 427 10.80 11.08 -29.45
C ASN A 427 11.93 12.06 -29.09
N TYR A 428 12.60 11.81 -27.97
CA TYR A 428 13.81 12.52 -27.51
C TYR A 428 15.05 12.34 -28.43
N SER A 429 14.88 11.99 -29.71
CA SER A 429 15.98 11.71 -30.64
C SER A 429 15.75 12.14 -32.09
N THR A 430 14.59 12.72 -32.44
CA THR A 430 14.33 13.23 -33.81
C THR A 430 14.54 14.75 -33.95
N GLY A 431 14.99 15.41 -32.88
CA GLY A 431 15.10 16.87 -32.76
C GLY A 431 16.23 17.56 -33.53
N TYR A 432 16.89 16.93 -34.50
CA TYR A 432 17.89 17.56 -35.35
C TYR A 432 17.84 17.03 -36.79
N ILE A 433 18.07 17.92 -37.76
CA ILE A 433 18.09 17.68 -39.22
C ILE A 433 16.69 17.48 -39.86
N PRO A 434 15.89 18.56 -39.94
CA PRO A 434 15.25 18.87 -41.24
C PRO A 434 15.89 20.05 -41.99
N GLY A 435 16.32 21.09 -41.29
CA GLY A 435 16.64 22.39 -41.91
C GLY A 435 17.99 22.51 -42.64
N PHE A 436 18.90 21.55 -42.50
CA PHE A 436 20.29 21.72 -42.97
C PHE A 436 20.59 21.14 -44.37
N ILE A 437 19.82 20.13 -44.82
CA ILE A 437 20.07 19.46 -46.12
C ILE A 437 19.49 20.27 -47.29
N SER A 438 18.36 20.96 -47.08
CA SER A 438 17.68 21.71 -48.15
C SER A 438 18.53 22.84 -48.74
N LYS A 439 19.44 23.44 -47.96
CA LYS A 439 20.29 24.57 -48.41
C LYS A 439 21.51 24.19 -49.25
N PHE A 440 21.74 22.90 -49.49
CA PHE A 440 22.87 22.42 -50.31
C PHE A 440 22.45 21.70 -51.59
N GLN A 441 21.16 21.41 -51.79
CA GLN A 441 20.68 20.82 -53.04
C GLN A 441 20.63 21.83 -54.19
N ASP A 442 20.33 23.10 -53.92
CA ASP A 442 20.30 24.17 -54.92
C ASP A 442 21.69 24.47 -55.54
N ALA A 443 22.78 24.09 -54.88
CA ALA A 443 24.14 24.28 -55.36
C ALA A 443 24.65 23.13 -56.28
N THR A 444 23.86 22.08 -56.49
CA THR A 444 24.27 20.88 -57.27
C THR A 444 23.56 20.77 -58.64
N SER A 445 22.63 21.68 -58.94
CA SER A 445 21.89 21.72 -60.22
C SER A 445 22.73 22.21 -61.42
N GLY A 446 23.96 22.69 -61.20
CA GLY A 446 24.83 23.28 -62.22
C GLY A 446 25.67 22.32 -63.07
N PHE A 447 25.51 21.00 -62.95
CA PHE A 447 26.18 20.04 -63.83
C PHE A 447 25.17 19.26 -64.66
N THR A 448 25.04 19.66 -65.92
CA THR A 448 24.33 18.92 -66.96
C THR A 448 24.91 17.51 -67.08
N ARG A 449 24.06 16.52 -66.83
CA ARG A 449 24.37 15.10 -67.06
C ARG A 449 24.37 14.84 -68.55
N ASP A 450 25.55 14.88 -69.15
CA ASP A 450 25.71 14.64 -70.58
C ASP A 450 25.24 13.22 -70.93
N GLN A 451 24.21 13.12 -71.77
CA GLN A 451 23.71 11.86 -72.29
C GLN A 451 24.31 11.65 -73.68
N THR A 452 25.19 10.67 -73.83
CA THR A 452 25.10 9.73 -74.96
C THR A 452 25.94 8.48 -74.71
N CYS A 453 25.39 7.33 -75.08
CA CYS A 453 26.17 6.10 -75.27
C CYS A 453 26.54 5.95 -76.75
N SER A 454 27.63 5.23 -77.00
CA SER A 454 28.24 4.90 -78.30
C SER A 454 27.21 4.60 -79.42
N THR A 455 27.46 4.90 -80.70
CA THR A 455 28.51 4.27 -81.52
C THR A 455 28.54 4.88 -82.93
N ALA A 456 29.70 5.35 -83.42
CA ALA A 456 30.15 5.30 -84.83
C ALA A 456 31.43 6.13 -85.02
N SER A 457 32.30 5.69 -85.93
CA SER A 457 33.49 6.41 -86.40
C SER A 457 33.56 6.27 -87.94
N PRO A 458 34.52 6.89 -88.62
CA PRO A 458 34.79 8.34 -88.70
C PRO A 458 34.90 8.82 -90.16
N LEU A 459 34.85 10.13 -90.47
CA LEU A 459 35.60 10.71 -91.61
C LEU A 459 35.61 12.26 -91.63
N VAL A 460 36.74 12.83 -92.08
CA VAL A 460 36.96 14.15 -92.74
C VAL A 460 36.38 15.42 -92.05
N ASN A 461 37.16 16.31 -91.43
CA ASN A 461 38.33 17.11 -91.86
C ASN A 461 37.98 18.39 -92.66
N LEU A 462 38.01 19.56 -92.01
CA LEU A 462 38.56 20.87 -92.41
C LEU A 462 38.00 21.97 -91.45
N HIS A 463 38.55 23.15 -91.19
CA HIS A 463 39.88 23.76 -90.99
C HIS A 463 39.65 25.29 -90.94
N TYR A 464 40.46 26.06 -90.18
CA TYR A 464 40.56 27.55 -90.22
C TYR A 464 39.34 28.37 -89.69
N GLN A 465 39.49 29.54 -89.05
CA GLN A 465 40.57 30.15 -88.24
C GLN A 465 40.02 31.41 -87.54
N ASN A 466 40.73 31.91 -86.50
CA ASN A 466 40.87 33.31 -86.05
C ASN A 466 39.62 34.24 -85.96
N GLY A 467 39.45 35.07 -84.92
CA GLY A 467 40.33 35.43 -83.81
C GLY A 467 40.11 36.90 -83.39
N LEU A 468 40.85 37.34 -82.37
CA LEU A 468 40.99 38.74 -81.89
C LEU A 468 39.84 39.33 -81.04
N ALA A 469 40.18 39.48 -79.74
CA ALA A 469 39.71 40.51 -78.81
C ALA A 469 40.40 41.88 -79.18
N PRO A 470 40.35 43.01 -78.40
CA PRO A 470 39.89 43.15 -77.01
C PRO A 470 39.20 44.49 -76.60
N GLU A 471 38.83 44.54 -75.31
CA GLU A 471 38.91 45.66 -74.33
C GLU A 471 38.38 47.10 -74.55
N CYS A 472 38.04 47.68 -73.38
CA CYS A 472 37.87 49.10 -73.04
C CYS A 472 36.72 49.87 -73.73
N GLY A 473 35.96 50.72 -73.05
CA GLY A 473 35.97 51.14 -71.64
C GLY A 473 35.25 52.49 -71.46
N VAL A 474 35.17 53.00 -70.23
CA VAL A 474 34.73 54.36 -69.86
C VAL A 474 33.23 54.67 -70.01
N LYS A 475 32.51 54.66 -68.88
CA LYS A 475 32.19 55.89 -68.13
C LYS A 475 31.96 55.60 -66.65
#